data_AF-A0A427U3C3-F1
#
_entry.id   AF-A0A427U3C3-F1
#
_cell.length_a   1.000
_cell.length_b   1.000
_cell.length_c   1.000
_cell.angle_alpha   90.00
_cell.angle_beta   90.00
_cell.angle_gamma   90.00
#
_symmetry.space_group_name_H-M   'P 1'
#
loop_
_entity.id
_entity.type
_entity.pdbx_description
1 polymer ?
#
loop_
_entity_poly.entity_id
_entity_poly.type
_entity_poly.pdbx_seq_one_letter_code
_entity_poly.pdbx_strand_id
1 'polypeptide(L)'
;MRVILLIVSLLSFHTQAHMQAPRELNEVVYSQFPQVELTLGNAYDTDKIYSLEVNGYLVEEAIRLKGNQVKKQLISLPKVEPNKVNRFRVCSMTVATREVRSKICSRVNVYYPQR
;
A
#
# COMPACT_ATOMS: atom_id res chain seq x y z
N MET A 1 30.75 -14.14 -51.64
CA MET A 1 29.87 -13.23 -50.85
C MET A 1 28.49 -13.83 -50.56
N ARG A 2 28.37 -15.10 -50.17
CA ARG A 2 27.06 -15.70 -49.78
C ARG A 2 27.03 -16.29 -48.36
N VAL A 3 28.20 -16.54 -47.76
CA VAL A 3 28.32 -17.17 -46.43
C VAL A 3 28.17 -16.16 -45.29
N ILE A 4 28.49 -14.88 -45.52
CA ILE A 4 28.47 -13.84 -44.48
C ILE A 4 27.02 -13.45 -44.08
N LEU A 5 26.06 -13.58 -45.00
CA LEU A 5 24.65 -13.24 -44.75
C LEU A 5 23.94 -14.20 -43.79
N LEU A 6 24.43 -15.44 -43.65
CA LEU A 6 23.82 -16.47 -42.78
C LEU A 6 24.16 -16.27 -41.30
N ILE A 7 25.26 -15.58 -40.98
CA ILE A 7 25.69 -15.35 -39.60
C ILE A 7 24.89 -14.20 -38.96
N VAL A 8 24.43 -13.24 -39.77
CA VAL A 8 23.72 -12.05 -39.28
C VAL A 8 22.29 -12.40 -38.79
N SER A 9 21.65 -13.44 -39.32
CA SER A 9 20.31 -13.86 -38.88
C SER A 9 20.30 -14.61 -37.54
N LEU A 10 21.45 -15.11 -37.06
CA LEU A 10 21.55 -15.84 -35.79
C LEU A 10 21.66 -14.91 -34.57
N LEU A 11 21.84 -13.59 -34.80
CA LEU A 11 21.86 -12.56 -33.77
C LEU A 11 20.54 -11.78 -33.72
N SER A 12 19.42 -12.43 -34.04
CA SER A 12 18.08 -11.86 -33.86
C SER A 12 17.87 -11.54 -32.38
N PHE A 13 18.04 -10.25 -32.04
CA PHE A 13 17.81 -9.66 -30.74
C PHE A 13 16.52 -10.21 -30.12
N HIS A 14 16.66 -11.02 -29.08
CA HIS A 14 15.54 -11.43 -28.25
C HIS A 14 15.09 -10.20 -27.47
N THR A 15 14.16 -9.43 -28.05
CA THR A 15 13.43 -8.42 -27.31
C THR A 15 12.55 -9.17 -26.32
N GLN A 16 12.92 -9.17 -25.04
CA GLN A 16 12.02 -9.66 -24.00
C GLN A 16 10.79 -8.76 -24.01
N ALA A 17 9.71 -9.25 -24.64
CA ALA A 17 8.40 -8.64 -24.54
C ALA A 17 8.07 -8.52 -23.05
N HIS A 18 7.77 -7.31 -22.60
CA HIS A 18 7.60 -6.97 -21.20
C HIS A 18 6.71 -8.00 -20.47
N MET A 19 7.27 -8.71 -19.49
CA MET A 19 6.49 -9.58 -18.63
C MET A 19 5.71 -8.70 -17.63
N GLN A 20 4.42 -8.48 -17.92
CA GLN A 20 3.51 -7.87 -16.98
C GLN A 20 3.02 -8.93 -15.99
N ALA A 21 3.72 -9.09 -14.89
CA ALA A 21 3.22 -9.89 -13.77
C ALA A 21 2.02 -9.17 -13.13
N PRO A 22 0.98 -9.89 -12.65
CA PRO A 22 -0.12 -9.29 -11.92
C PRO A 22 0.44 -8.57 -10.69
N ARG A 23 0.28 -7.24 -10.67
CA ARG A 23 0.64 -6.42 -9.53
C ARG A 23 -0.56 -6.43 -8.59
N GLU A 24 -0.42 -7.02 -7.40
CA GLU A 24 -1.38 -6.82 -6.31
C GLU A 24 -1.43 -5.33 -6.00
N LEU A 25 -2.43 -4.64 -6.53
CA LEU A 25 -2.60 -3.20 -6.41
C LEU A 25 -3.88 -2.92 -5.63
N ASN A 26 -3.78 -2.10 -4.58
CA ASN A 26 -4.95 -1.63 -3.85
C ASN A 26 -5.52 -0.37 -4.52
N GLU A 27 -4.66 0.57 -4.94
CA GLU A 27 -5.12 1.86 -5.46
C GLU A 27 -4.13 2.50 -6.46
N VAL A 28 -4.66 3.19 -7.48
CA VAL A 28 -3.88 4.10 -8.34
C VAL A 28 -4.04 5.51 -7.80
N VAL A 29 -2.93 6.17 -7.49
CA VAL A 29 -2.91 7.51 -6.90
C VAL A 29 -2.32 8.52 -7.88
N TYR A 30 -2.68 9.80 -7.74
CA TYR A 30 -2.23 10.86 -8.67
C TYR A 30 -1.44 11.98 -7.98
N SER A 31 -0.99 11.73 -6.74
CA SER A 31 -0.17 12.62 -5.94
C SER A 31 1.07 11.88 -5.46
N GLN A 32 2.19 12.61 -5.38
CA GLN A 32 3.42 12.11 -4.76
C GLN A 32 3.27 11.94 -3.23
N PHE A 33 2.29 12.59 -2.62
CA PHE A 33 1.90 12.41 -1.21
C PHE A 33 0.41 12.04 -1.18
N PRO A 34 0.07 10.77 -1.42
CA PRO A 34 -1.32 10.36 -1.58
C PRO A 34 -2.01 10.19 -0.22
N GLN A 35 -3.33 10.33 -0.25
CA GLN A 35 -4.19 9.90 0.83
C GLN A 35 -4.95 8.66 0.39
N VAL A 36 -5.15 7.72 1.31
CA VAL A 36 -5.92 6.49 1.05
C VAL A 36 -7.01 6.34 2.10
N GLU A 37 -8.15 5.78 1.69
CA GLU A 37 -9.25 5.47 2.60
C GLU A 37 -9.05 4.09 3.23
N LEU A 38 -9.13 4.03 4.56
CA LEU A 38 -9.10 2.81 5.34
C LEU A 38 -10.41 2.62 6.08
N THR A 39 -10.88 1.37 6.13
CA THR A 39 -12.02 1.01 6.96
C THR A 39 -11.51 0.47 8.29
N LEU A 40 -11.86 1.14 9.38
CA LEU A 40 -11.56 0.76 10.75
C LEU A 40 -12.83 0.27 11.43
N GLY A 41 -12.77 -0.91 12.02
CA GLY A 41 -13.89 -1.50 12.76
C GLY A 41 -13.52 -1.70 14.23
N ASN A 42 -14.42 -1.32 15.12
CA ASN A 42 -14.37 -1.70 16.52
C ASN A 42 -15.28 -2.90 16.75
N ALA A 43 -14.70 -4.09 16.90
CA ALA A 43 -15.45 -5.32 17.14
C ALA A 43 -15.82 -5.54 18.62
N TYR A 44 -15.49 -4.60 19.51
CA TYR A 44 -15.88 -4.63 20.92
C TYR A 44 -17.23 -3.94 21.10
N ASP A 45 -18.01 -4.35 22.10
CA ASP A 45 -19.28 -3.70 22.48
C ASP A 45 -19.08 -2.34 23.18
N THR A 46 -17.85 -2.03 23.58
CA THR A 46 -17.49 -0.78 24.25
C THR A 46 -16.71 0.15 23.33
N ASP A 47 -16.77 1.46 23.59
CA ASP A 47 -15.92 2.45 22.93
C ASP A 47 -14.43 2.10 23.10
N LYS A 48 -13.67 2.19 22.01
CA LYS A 48 -12.21 2.01 22.01
C LYS A 48 -11.54 3.16 21.27
N ILE A 49 -10.31 3.44 21.67
CA ILE A 49 -9.44 4.44 21.04
C ILE A 49 -8.36 3.71 20.25
N TYR A 50 -8.14 4.15 19.03
CA TYR A 50 -7.16 3.58 18.12
C TYR A 50 -6.12 4.63 17.70
N SER A 51 -4.91 4.16 17.46
CA SER A 51 -3.86 4.90 16.76
C SER A 51 -3.52 4.17 15.46
N LEU A 52 -3.05 4.91 14.47
CA LEU A 52 -2.63 4.40 13.17
C LEU A 52 -1.14 4.61 12.95
N GLU A 53 -0.47 3.57 12.47
CA GLU A 53 0.92 3.62 12.04
C GLU A 53 1.03 3.29 10.55
N VAL A 54 1.94 3.97 9.85
CA VAL A 54 2.37 3.61 8.51
C VAL A 54 3.87 3.30 8.54
N ASN A 55 4.24 2.09 8.14
CA ASN A 55 5.62 1.58 8.19
C ASN A 55 6.27 1.70 9.59
N GLY A 56 5.47 1.61 10.66
CA GLY A 56 5.93 1.73 12.04
C GLY A 56 6.04 3.18 12.56
N TYR A 57 5.72 4.18 11.73
CA TYR A 57 5.63 5.58 12.16
C TYR A 57 4.18 5.93 12.45
N LEU A 58 3.96 6.56 13.60
CA LEU A 58 2.64 7.02 14.02
C LEU A 58 2.17 8.16 13.11
N VAL A 59 0.99 8.00 12.49
CA VAL A 59 0.43 8.99 11.56
C VAL A 59 -0.85 9.63 12.07
N GLU A 60 -1.59 8.94 12.94
CA GLU A 60 -2.80 9.46 13.55
C GLU A 60 -3.00 8.83 14.94
N GLU A 61 -3.50 9.62 15.87
CA GLU A 61 -3.73 9.21 17.25
C GLU A 61 -5.18 9.46 17.66
N ALA A 62 -5.60 8.79 18.72
CA ALA A 62 -6.84 9.07 19.44
C ALA A 62 -8.13 8.94 18.61
N ILE A 63 -8.16 8.05 17.61
CA ILE A 63 -9.36 7.76 16.83
C ILE A 63 -10.34 6.97 17.70
N ARG A 64 -11.38 7.66 18.19
CA ARG A 64 -12.44 7.02 18.98
C ARG A 64 -13.46 6.34 18.07
N LEU A 65 -13.71 5.06 18.32
CA LEU A 65 -14.79 4.29 17.70
C LEU A 65 -15.73 3.78 18.79
N LYS A 66 -17.03 3.96 18.59
CA LYS A 66 -18.07 3.40 19.46
C LYS A 66 -18.09 1.88 19.37
N GLY A 67 -18.72 1.22 20.34
CA GLY A 67 -18.93 -0.22 20.29
C GLY A 67 -19.58 -0.66 18.97
N ASN A 68 -19.06 -1.72 18.35
CA ASN A 68 -19.51 -2.28 17.06
C ASN A 68 -19.52 -1.29 15.88
N GLN A 69 -18.84 -0.14 16.01
CA GLN A 69 -18.80 0.87 14.96
C GLN A 69 -17.76 0.53 13.89
N VAL A 70 -18.13 0.76 12.62
CA VAL A 70 -17.21 0.81 11.49
C VAL A 70 -17.13 2.25 10.99
N LYS A 71 -15.91 2.75 10.73
CA LYS A 71 -15.64 4.10 10.25
C LYS A 71 -14.62 4.07 9.12
N LYS A 72 -14.87 4.88 8.08
CA LYS A 72 -13.89 5.19 7.04
C LYS A 72 -12.98 6.32 7.52
N GLN A 73 -11.67 6.15 7.36
CA GLN A 73 -10.65 7.09 7.79
C GLN A 73 -9.68 7.33 6.63
N LEU A 74 -9.49 8.60 6.27
CA LEU A 74 -8.46 8.99 5.31
C LEU A 74 -7.12 9.11 6.04
N ILE A 75 -6.09 8.47 5.50
CA ILE A 75 -4.73 8.61 6.01
C ILE A 75 -3.79 9.11 4.92
N SER A 76 -2.81 9.92 5.31
CA SER A 76 -1.72 10.32 4.42
C SER A 76 -0.65 9.24 4.40
N LEU A 77 -0.23 8.83 3.20
CA LEU A 77 0.91 7.95 3.04
C LEU A 77 2.20 8.77 2.86
N PRO A 78 3.37 8.20 3.21
CA PRO A 78 4.65 8.76 2.86
C PRO A 78 4.80 8.97 1.36
N LYS A 79 5.83 9.74 0.99
CA LYS A 79 6.20 10.01 -0.40
C LYS A 79 6.24 8.73 -1.23
N VAL A 80 5.56 8.72 -2.38
CA VAL A 80 5.56 7.60 -3.33
C VAL A 80 6.49 7.86 -4.51
N GLU A 81 7.13 6.79 -4.99
CA GLU A 81 7.91 6.82 -6.23
C GLU A 81 6.99 6.62 -7.44
N PRO A 82 7.12 7.44 -8.49
CA PRO A 82 6.37 7.26 -9.72
C PRO A 82 6.74 5.96 -10.46
N ASN A 83 5.80 5.45 -11.24
CA ASN A 83 5.93 4.27 -12.11
C ASN A 83 6.38 2.98 -11.39
N LYS A 84 6.22 2.94 -10.06
CA LYS A 84 6.52 1.79 -9.22
C LYS A 84 5.37 1.49 -8.27
N VAL A 85 5.26 0.22 -7.88
CA VAL A 85 4.34 -0.20 -6.82
C VAL A 85 4.98 0.13 -5.48
N ASN A 86 4.42 1.10 -4.79
CA ASN A 86 4.84 1.50 -3.46
C ASN A 86 4.05 0.67 -2.44
N ARG A 87 4.74 0.06 -1.48
CA ARG A 87 4.12 -0.85 -0.51
C ARG A 87 4.24 -0.26 0.89
N PHE A 88 3.11 -0.14 1.56
CA PHE A 88 2.99 0.38 2.91
C PHE A 88 2.41 -0.69 3.82
N ARG A 89 2.95 -0.80 5.03
CA ARG A 89 2.33 -1.54 6.12
C ARG A 89 1.55 -0.55 6.96
N VAL A 90 0.22 -0.63 6.93
CA VAL A 90 -0.62 0.21 7.77
C VAL A 90 -1.15 -0.61 8.92
N CYS A 91 -1.00 -0.12 10.15
CA CYS A 91 -1.45 -0.81 11.35
C CYS A 91 -2.41 0.04 12.15
N SER A 92 -3.47 -0.57 12.68
CA SER A 92 -4.32 0.01 13.71
C SER A 92 -4.03 -0.63 15.05
N MET A 93 -3.88 0.20 16.08
CA MET A 93 -3.50 -0.22 17.42
C MET A 93 -4.49 0.32 18.44
N THR A 94 -5.04 -0.54 19.29
CA THR A 94 -5.84 -0.10 20.43
C THR A 94 -4.95 0.60 21.46
N VAL A 95 -5.28 1.83 21.82
CA VAL A 95 -4.62 2.59 22.87
C VAL A 95 -5.18 2.13 24.20
N ALA A 96 -4.56 1.11 24.79
CA ALA A 96 -4.93 0.60 26.10
C ALA A 96 -4.02 1.17 27.20
N THR A 97 -4.63 1.63 28.30
CA THR A 97 -3.94 2.03 29.54
C THR A 97 -3.76 0.85 30.51
N ARG A 98 -4.60 -0.20 30.42
CA ARG A 98 -4.57 -1.39 31.30
C ARG A 98 -4.88 -2.74 30.64
N GLU A 99 -5.23 -2.73 29.35
CA GLU A 99 -5.57 -3.95 28.57
C GLU A 99 -4.47 -4.31 27.57
N VAL A 100 -4.54 -5.52 27.02
CA VAL A 100 -3.64 -5.97 25.95
C VAL A 100 -3.81 -5.07 24.72
N ARG A 101 -2.70 -4.46 24.27
CA ARG A 101 -2.70 -3.68 23.03
C ARG A 101 -2.83 -4.64 21.84
N SER A 102 -3.98 -4.63 21.19
CA SER A 102 -4.16 -5.29 19.90
C SER A 102 -3.56 -4.44 18.78
N LYS A 103 -2.80 -5.07 17.88
CA LYS A 103 -2.21 -4.46 16.69
C LYS A 103 -2.59 -5.31 15.48
N ILE A 104 -3.32 -4.71 14.55
CA ILE A 104 -3.72 -5.35 13.30
C ILE A 104 -3.07 -4.56 12.17
N CYS A 105 -2.47 -5.26 11.21
CA CYS A 105 -1.76 -4.64 10.10
C CYS A 105 -2.23 -5.18 8.76
N SER A 106 -2.39 -4.27 7.80
CA SER A 106 -2.72 -4.55 6.41
C SER A 106 -1.64 -4.01 5.49
N ARG A 107 -1.48 -4.64 4.32
CA ARG A 107 -0.59 -4.16 3.27
C ARG A 107 -1.40 -3.27 2.32
N VAL A 108 -0.91 -2.06 2.07
CA VAL A 108 -1.47 -1.10 1.12
C VAL A 108 -0.45 -0.88 0.00
N ASN A 109 -0.80 -1.34 -1.19
CA ASN A 109 0.01 -1.20 -2.40
C ASN A 109 -0.59 -0.12 -3.29
N VAL A 110 0.16 0.96 -3.53
CA VAL A 110 -0.28 2.08 -4.38
C VAL A 110 0.63 2.27 -5.58
N TYR A 111 0.06 2.73 -6.69
CA TYR A 111 0.80 3.03 -7.91
C TYR A 111 0.55 4.47 -8.34
N TYR A 112 1.63 5.23 -8.52
CA TYR A 112 1.58 6.60 -9.02
C TYR A 112 2.10 6.64 -10.46
N PRO A 113 1.26 6.80 -11.50
CA PRO A 113 1.73 6.94 -12.86
C PRO A 113 2.37 8.32 -13.05
N GLN A 114 3.59 8.36 -13.59
CA GLN A 114 4.16 9.62 -14.07
C GLN A 114 3.48 10.00 -15.38
N ARG A 115 3.05 11.26 -15.49
CA ARG A 115 2.62 11.83 -16.77
C ARG A 115 3.81 12.07 -17.70
#